data_AF-Q3M922-F1
#
_entry.id   AF-Q3M922-F1
#
_cell.length_a   1.000
_cell.length_b   1.000
_cell.length_c   1.000
_cell.angle_alpha   90.00
_cell.angle_beta   90.00
_cell.angle_gamma   90.00
#
_symmetry.space_group_name_H-M   'P 1'
#
loop_
_entity.id
_entity.type
_entity.pdbx_description
1 polymer ?
#
loop_
_entity_poly.entity_id
_entity_poly.type
_entity_poly.pdbx_seq_one_letter_code
_entity_poly.pdbx_strand_id
1 'polypeptide(L)'
;MNPSLPAIATTLALLLGYSANPVVALPTNNHQNLTIAQTPQLTDTLIVPGERVGPVTRKTTRRDLAKTFGASRLVDKTIAGAEGIGSFAATQVNLSRGRSFLVVWSDKTRTKPSDVRELGSAWKTREGIGVGTPWSELRNKLGNFKLYGLGWDYGGTVLLESSKLSRYQGKLLVRVDAATNASERYPKDYQAVLGDSTFSSSDRHWKPLGMKVSQLIVILNPN
;
A
#
# COMPACT_ATOMS: atom_id res chain seq x y z
N MET A 1 38.21 -41.92 45.25
CA MET A 1 38.01 -41.70 46.69
C MET A 1 39.04 -40.68 47.14
N ASN A 2 38.62 -39.45 47.42
CA ASN A 2 39.38 -38.50 48.26
C ASN A 2 39.09 -38.86 49.73
N PRO A 3 39.95 -38.57 50.73
CA PRO A 3 40.35 -37.20 51.15
C PRO A 3 41.83 -37.17 51.65
N SER A 4 42.46 -36.13 52.22
CA SER A 4 42.04 -35.13 53.21
C SER A 4 43.13 -34.06 53.41
N LEU A 5 42.70 -32.85 53.79
CA LEU A 5 43.47 -31.63 54.14
C LEU A 5 44.32 -31.80 55.42
N PRO A 6 45.23 -30.85 55.75
CA PRO A 6 44.81 -29.74 56.63
C PRO A 6 45.43 -28.35 56.31
N ALA A 7 44.78 -27.33 56.86
CA ALA A 7 45.09 -25.91 56.76
C ALA A 7 46.04 -25.43 57.87
N ILE A 8 46.79 -24.35 57.63
CA ILE A 8 47.46 -23.55 58.67
C ILE A 8 47.25 -22.05 58.37
N ALA A 9 46.89 -21.32 59.43
CA ALA A 9 46.75 -19.87 59.55
C ALA A 9 48.08 -19.13 59.23
N THR A 10 48.20 -17.82 59.03
CA THR A 10 47.85 -16.72 59.94
C THR A 10 48.24 -15.40 59.25
N THR A 11 47.70 -14.30 59.75
CA THR A 11 47.74 -12.90 59.30
C THR A 11 49.06 -12.12 59.49
N LEU A 12 49.27 -11.13 58.61
CA LEU A 12 49.59 -9.69 58.86
C LEU A 12 50.97 -9.11 58.46
N ALA A 13 50.88 -8.03 57.66
CA ALA A 13 51.83 -6.91 57.40
C ALA A 13 53.15 -7.24 56.66
N LEU A 14 53.74 -6.40 55.80
CA LEU A 14 53.86 -4.94 55.77
C LEU A 14 54.21 -4.49 54.32
N LEU A 15 53.75 -3.30 53.91
CA LEU A 15 53.97 -2.69 52.59
C LEU A 15 55.45 -2.38 52.29
N LEU A 16 55.89 -2.70 51.07
CA LEU A 16 56.97 -1.98 50.37
C LEU A 16 56.51 -1.68 48.95
N GLY A 17 56.42 -0.38 48.67
CA GLY A 17 55.99 0.16 47.39
C GLY A 17 57.02 -0.09 46.30
N TYR A 18 56.52 -0.52 45.14
CA TYR A 18 57.17 -0.33 43.86
C TYR A 18 56.16 0.30 42.92
N SER A 19 56.50 1.47 42.41
CA SER A 19 55.76 2.22 41.39
C SER A 19 55.82 1.46 40.07
N ALA A 20 54.74 0.76 39.71
CA ALA A 20 54.53 0.28 38.35
C ALA A 20 53.79 1.36 37.56
N ASN A 21 54.42 1.87 36.49
CA ASN A 21 53.74 2.70 35.50
C ASN A 21 52.60 1.87 34.85
N PRO A 22 51.34 2.32 34.86
CA PRO A 22 50.30 1.64 34.12
C PRO A 22 50.52 1.87 32.62
N VAL A 23 50.79 0.78 31.89
CA VAL A 23 50.59 0.75 30.44
C VAL A 23 49.08 0.85 30.21
N VAL A 24 48.62 2.03 29.84
CA VAL A 24 47.23 2.23 29.39
C VAL A 24 47.10 1.58 28.01
N ALA A 25 46.46 0.42 27.97
CA ALA A 25 45.92 -0.10 26.72
C ALA A 25 44.76 0.79 26.29
N LEU A 26 44.93 1.52 25.18
CA LEU A 26 43.86 2.29 24.56
C LEU A 26 42.77 1.32 24.05
N PRO A 27 41.50 1.50 24.45
CA PRO A 27 40.42 0.72 23.85
C PRO A 27 40.26 1.15 22.39
N THR A 28 40.53 0.23 21.46
CA THR A 28 40.13 0.39 20.06
C THR A 28 38.61 0.34 19.97
N ASN A 29 37.99 1.51 20.06
CA ASN A 29 36.58 1.73 19.76
C ASN A 29 36.37 1.57 18.24
N ASN A 30 36.24 0.33 17.77
CA ASN A 30 35.71 0.03 16.45
C ASN A 30 34.20 0.33 16.47
N HIS A 31 33.86 1.62 16.37
CA HIS A 31 32.54 2.02 15.91
C HIS A 31 32.50 1.69 14.43
N GLN A 32 32.16 0.44 14.10
CA GLN A 32 31.65 0.15 12.77
C GLN A 32 30.40 1.01 12.63
N ASN A 33 30.53 2.12 11.92
CA ASN A 33 29.39 2.87 11.40
C ASN A 33 28.67 1.91 10.46
N LEU A 34 27.73 1.15 11.03
CA LEU A 34 26.69 0.46 10.28
C LEU A 34 25.93 1.55 9.54
N THR A 35 26.37 1.83 8.33
CA THR A 35 25.62 2.65 7.39
C THR A 35 24.38 1.83 7.07
N ILE A 36 23.32 2.00 7.86
CA ILE A 36 22.00 1.51 7.50
C ILE A 36 21.68 2.27 6.21
N ALA A 37 21.82 1.60 5.07
CA ALA A 37 21.40 2.16 3.80
C ALA A 37 19.92 2.54 3.92
N GLN A 38 19.66 3.83 4.13
CA GLN A 38 18.32 4.38 4.05
C GLN A 38 17.84 4.09 2.63
N THR A 39 16.89 3.16 2.51
CA THR A 39 16.25 2.88 1.23
C THR A 39 15.70 4.21 0.71
N PRO A 40 15.96 4.60 -0.55
CA PRO A 40 15.45 5.85 -1.10
C PRO A 40 13.96 5.98 -0.77
N GLN A 41 13.59 7.10 -0.14
CA GLN A 41 12.20 7.33 0.20
C GLN A 41 11.40 7.49 -1.10
N LEU A 42 10.44 6.60 -1.36
CA LEU A 42 9.54 6.75 -2.50
C LEU A 42 8.80 8.09 -2.38
N THR A 43 9.13 9.01 -3.29
CA THR A 43 8.54 10.35 -3.42
C THR A 43 7.54 10.46 -4.56
N ASP A 44 7.73 9.69 -5.64
CA ASP A 44 6.81 9.66 -6.77
C ASP A 44 5.60 8.75 -6.47
N THR A 45 4.52 9.37 -6.02
CA THR A 45 3.22 8.72 -5.81
C THR A 45 2.18 9.12 -6.88
N LEU A 46 2.62 9.61 -8.04
CA LEU A 46 1.73 10.01 -9.11
C LEU A 46 1.16 8.79 -9.85
N ILE A 47 -0.16 8.83 -10.08
CA ILE A 47 -0.86 7.92 -10.98
C ILE A 47 -1.00 8.60 -12.34
N VAL A 48 -0.55 7.91 -13.39
CA VAL A 48 -0.82 8.26 -14.78
C VAL A 48 -1.60 7.10 -15.41
N PRO A 49 -2.94 7.20 -15.54
CA PRO A 49 -3.78 6.14 -16.06
C PRO A 49 -3.30 5.56 -17.39
N GLY A 50 -3.16 4.23 -17.47
CA GLY A 50 -2.70 3.54 -18.68
C GLY A 50 -1.18 3.56 -18.90
N GLU A 51 -0.43 4.31 -18.08
CA GLU A 51 1.01 4.47 -18.26
C GLU A 51 1.82 3.95 -17.06
N ARG A 52 1.54 4.47 -15.87
CA ARG A 52 2.31 4.15 -14.65
C ARG A 52 1.62 4.49 -13.34
N VAL A 53 2.10 3.85 -12.28
CA VAL A 53 1.82 4.17 -10.88
C VAL A 53 3.17 4.33 -10.17
N GLY A 54 3.58 5.58 -9.97
CA GLY A 54 4.94 5.90 -9.53
C GLY A 54 5.96 5.24 -10.47
N PRO A 55 6.90 4.41 -9.97
CA PRO A 55 7.88 3.71 -10.78
C PRO A 55 7.34 2.45 -11.49
N VAL A 56 6.11 2.01 -11.19
CA VAL A 56 5.53 0.80 -11.80
C VAL A 56 4.91 1.15 -13.15
N THR A 57 5.35 0.48 -14.21
CA THR A 57 4.89 0.67 -15.59
C THR A 57 4.43 -0.66 -16.18
N ARG A 58 3.87 -0.64 -17.39
CA ARG A 58 3.49 -1.85 -18.15
C ARG A 58 4.60 -2.88 -18.38
N LYS A 59 5.88 -2.50 -18.19
CA LYS A 59 7.06 -3.38 -18.36
C LYS A 59 7.72 -3.80 -17.04
N THR A 60 7.23 -3.30 -15.91
CA THR A 60 7.85 -3.58 -14.61
C THR A 60 7.71 -5.05 -14.28
N THR A 61 8.82 -5.73 -14.01
CA THR A 61 8.81 -7.13 -13.57
C THR A 61 8.84 -7.24 -12.04
N ARG A 62 8.55 -8.43 -11.50
CA ARG A 62 8.72 -8.71 -10.06
C ARG A 62 10.16 -8.50 -9.57
N ARG A 63 11.15 -8.72 -10.44
CA ARG A 63 12.57 -8.44 -10.16
C ARG A 63 12.81 -6.93 -10.04
N ASP A 64 12.18 -6.12 -10.88
CA ASP A 64 12.30 -4.67 -10.83
C ASP A 64 11.65 -4.10 -9.57
N LEU A 65 10.51 -4.67 -9.13
CA LEU A 65 9.93 -4.33 -7.83
C LEU A 65 10.92 -4.62 -6.69
N ALA A 66 11.61 -5.76 -6.71
CA ALA A 66 12.58 -6.12 -5.67
C ALA A 66 13.77 -5.15 -5.63
N LYS A 67 14.27 -4.75 -6.80
CA LYS A 67 15.33 -3.75 -6.92
C LYS A 67 14.88 -2.38 -6.41
N THR A 68 13.64 -1.99 -6.70
CA THR A 68 13.11 -0.65 -6.38
C THR A 68 12.71 -0.53 -4.91
N PHE A 69 12.05 -1.55 -4.35
CA PHE A 69 11.41 -1.48 -3.04
C PHE A 69 12.09 -2.35 -1.97
N GLY A 70 13.00 -3.23 -2.37
CA GLY A 70 13.61 -4.24 -1.50
C GLY A 70 12.74 -5.49 -1.41
N ALA A 71 13.36 -6.67 -1.56
CA ALA A 71 12.64 -7.94 -1.56
C ALA A 71 11.88 -8.22 -0.25
N SER A 72 12.38 -7.73 0.89
CA SER A 72 11.74 -7.88 2.20
C SER A 72 10.40 -7.16 2.35
N ARG A 73 10.08 -6.23 1.43
CA ARG A 73 8.80 -5.49 1.41
C ARG A 73 7.78 -6.09 0.46
N LEU A 74 8.11 -7.20 -0.19
CA LEU A 74 7.29 -7.81 -1.23
C LEU A 74 6.73 -9.15 -0.77
N VAL A 75 5.42 -9.30 -0.91
CA VAL A 75 4.72 -10.57 -0.61
C VAL A 75 4.00 -11.03 -1.86
N ASP A 76 4.46 -12.13 -2.44
CA ASP A 76 3.79 -12.75 -3.57
C ASP A 76 2.59 -13.54 -3.08
N LYS A 77 1.44 -13.35 -3.73
CA LYS A 77 0.18 -14.02 -3.40
C LYS A 77 -0.59 -14.41 -4.65
N THR A 78 -1.62 -15.21 -4.46
CA THR A 78 -2.65 -15.50 -5.46
C THR A 78 -3.94 -14.85 -4.97
N ILE A 79 -4.63 -14.12 -5.85
CA ILE A 79 -5.92 -13.49 -5.54
C ILE A 79 -7.02 -14.10 -6.40
N ALA A 80 -8.24 -14.21 -5.87
CA ALA A 80 -9.39 -14.61 -6.65
C ALA A 80 -9.87 -13.46 -7.56
N GLY A 81 -10.38 -13.81 -8.72
CA GLY A 81 -11.13 -12.88 -9.58
C GLY A 81 -12.54 -12.65 -9.06
N ALA A 82 -13.12 -11.52 -9.47
CA ALA A 82 -14.55 -11.26 -9.34
C ALA A 82 -15.36 -12.36 -10.06
N GLU A 83 -16.57 -12.66 -9.57
CA GLU A 83 -17.49 -13.63 -10.18
C GLU A 83 -16.89 -15.01 -10.51
N GLY A 84 -15.86 -15.44 -9.77
CA GLY A 84 -15.26 -16.77 -9.94
C GLY A 84 -14.49 -16.95 -11.25
N ILE A 85 -14.10 -15.88 -11.95
CA ILE A 85 -13.35 -15.94 -13.23
C ILE A 85 -11.95 -16.54 -13.13
N GLY A 86 -11.53 -16.97 -11.94
CA GLY A 86 -10.28 -17.67 -11.71
C GLY A 86 -9.41 -17.01 -10.66
N SER A 87 -8.10 -17.17 -10.80
CA SER A 87 -7.11 -16.69 -9.84
C SER A 87 -5.94 -16.02 -10.55
N PHE A 88 -5.45 -14.93 -9.98
CA PHE A 88 -4.39 -14.11 -10.54
C PHE A 88 -3.16 -14.12 -9.63
N ALA A 89 -1.98 -14.20 -10.24
CA ALA A 89 -0.75 -13.94 -9.50
C ALA A 89 -0.67 -12.46 -9.15
N ALA A 90 -0.28 -12.15 -7.92
CA ALA A 90 -0.11 -10.77 -7.46
C ALA A 90 1.12 -10.63 -6.56
N THR A 91 1.58 -9.40 -6.39
CA THR A 91 2.66 -9.03 -5.46
C THR A 91 2.23 -7.81 -4.67
N GLN A 92 2.05 -7.99 -3.36
CA GLN A 92 1.84 -6.91 -2.42
C GLN A 92 3.16 -6.16 -2.21
N VAL A 93 3.14 -4.83 -2.36
CA VAL A 93 4.24 -3.95 -1.99
C VAL A 93 3.87 -3.26 -0.69
N ASN A 94 4.57 -3.59 0.40
CA ASN A 94 4.30 -3.08 1.75
C ASN A 94 5.18 -1.87 2.06
N LEU A 95 4.59 -0.68 2.04
CA LEU A 95 5.27 0.60 2.30
C LEU A 95 4.52 1.40 3.38
N SER A 96 5.26 2.20 4.13
CA SER A 96 4.67 3.06 5.17
C SER A 96 4.01 4.32 4.59
N ARG A 97 3.21 5.00 5.41
CA ARG A 97 2.59 6.32 5.11
C ARG A 97 1.63 6.28 3.90
N GLY A 98 0.78 5.25 3.84
CA GLY A 98 -0.26 5.15 2.80
C GLY A 98 0.28 4.90 1.39
N ARG A 99 1.49 4.34 1.25
CA ARG A 99 2.13 4.08 -0.05
C ARG A 99 2.06 2.62 -0.49
N SER A 100 1.52 1.72 0.31
CA SER A 100 1.32 0.32 -0.11
C SER A 100 0.41 0.24 -1.33
N PHE A 101 0.60 -0.81 -2.13
CA PHE A 101 -0.23 -1.14 -3.29
C PHE A 101 -0.06 -2.61 -3.68
N LEU A 102 -0.97 -3.11 -4.51
CA LEU A 102 -0.94 -4.45 -5.06
C LEU A 102 -0.69 -4.39 -6.57
N VAL A 103 0.30 -5.14 -7.04
CA VAL A 103 0.50 -5.39 -8.48
C VAL A 103 -0.16 -6.71 -8.84
N VAL A 104 -1.09 -6.70 -9.78
CA VAL A 104 -1.67 -7.91 -10.36
C VAL A 104 -0.95 -8.21 -11.68
N TRP A 105 -0.50 -9.44 -11.85
CA TRP A 105 0.28 -9.87 -13.00
C TRP A 105 -0.60 -10.48 -14.07
N SER A 106 -0.23 -10.30 -15.34
CA SER A 106 -0.91 -10.96 -16.46
C SER A 106 -0.80 -12.49 -16.39
N ASP A 107 0.26 -13.01 -15.77
CA ASP A 107 0.46 -14.45 -15.56
C ASP A 107 1.38 -14.73 -14.36
N LYS A 108 1.61 -16.03 -14.08
CA LYS A 108 2.43 -16.51 -12.95
C LYS A 108 3.92 -16.20 -13.10
N THR A 109 4.42 -15.84 -14.29
CA THR A 109 5.82 -15.47 -14.53
C THR A 109 6.16 -14.09 -13.96
N ARG A 110 5.15 -13.25 -13.69
CA ARG A 110 5.29 -11.91 -13.07
C ARG A 110 6.26 -10.99 -13.82
N THR A 111 6.19 -11.03 -15.14
CA THR A 111 7.02 -10.21 -16.05
C THR A 111 6.26 -8.99 -16.59
N LYS A 112 4.93 -9.00 -16.52
CA LYS A 112 4.05 -7.97 -17.06
C LYS A 112 2.87 -7.72 -16.11
N PRO A 113 2.70 -6.50 -15.56
CA PRO A 113 1.54 -6.17 -14.75
C PRO A 113 0.29 -6.09 -15.62
N SER A 114 -0.80 -6.72 -15.20
CA SER A 114 -2.14 -6.45 -15.74
C SER A 114 -2.59 -5.06 -15.27
N ASP A 115 -2.57 -4.87 -13.94
CA ASP A 115 -3.03 -3.65 -13.29
C ASP A 115 -2.37 -3.45 -11.92
N VAL A 116 -2.57 -2.25 -11.38
CA VAL A 116 -2.18 -1.88 -10.01
C VAL A 116 -3.42 -1.43 -9.26
N ARG A 117 -3.65 -2.01 -8.07
CA ARG A 117 -4.83 -1.77 -7.24
C ARG A 117 -4.45 -1.70 -5.76
N GLU A 118 -5.45 -1.60 -4.88
CA GLU A 118 -5.26 -1.50 -3.42
C GLU A 118 -4.29 -0.35 -3.04
N LEU A 119 -4.38 0.74 -3.79
CA LEU A 119 -3.53 1.91 -3.62
C LEU A 119 -3.84 2.60 -2.29
N GLY A 120 -2.83 2.80 -1.45
CA GLY A 120 -2.98 3.61 -0.24
C GLY A 120 -3.25 5.10 -0.53
N SER A 121 -3.53 5.86 0.54
CA SER A 121 -3.97 7.25 0.47
C SER A 121 -2.94 8.26 -0.09
N ALA A 122 -1.67 7.87 -0.22
CA ALA A 122 -0.63 8.74 -0.77
C ALA A 122 -0.66 8.85 -2.31
N TRP A 123 -1.34 7.92 -2.99
CA TRP A 123 -1.39 7.85 -4.43
C TRP A 123 -2.51 8.72 -5.00
N LYS A 124 -2.19 9.55 -6.00
CA LYS A 124 -3.17 10.43 -6.65
C LYS A 124 -2.94 10.57 -8.14
N THR A 125 -4.00 10.75 -8.91
CA THR A 125 -3.90 11.19 -10.31
C THR A 125 -3.44 12.65 -10.42
N ARG A 126 -3.15 13.13 -11.63
CA ARG A 126 -2.84 14.56 -11.88
C ARG A 126 -3.98 15.49 -11.48
N GLU A 127 -5.22 15.00 -11.56
CA GLU A 127 -6.41 15.72 -11.13
C GLU A 127 -6.59 15.71 -9.61
N GLY A 128 -5.74 14.98 -8.87
CA GLY A 128 -5.78 14.87 -7.42
C GLY A 128 -6.76 13.80 -6.90
N ILE A 129 -7.23 12.90 -7.75
CA ILE A 129 -8.14 11.80 -7.36
C ILE A 129 -7.30 10.69 -6.73
N GLY A 130 -7.65 10.29 -5.51
CA GLY A 130 -7.00 9.23 -4.75
C GLY A 130 -8.02 8.53 -3.84
N VAL A 131 -7.59 7.44 -3.18
CA VAL A 131 -8.42 6.82 -2.13
C VAL A 131 -8.70 7.84 -1.03
N GLY A 132 -9.97 7.98 -0.68
CA GLY A 132 -10.47 8.96 0.28
C GLY A 132 -10.91 10.30 -0.31
N THR A 133 -10.76 10.54 -1.63
CA THR A 133 -11.31 11.76 -2.26
C THR A 133 -12.82 11.87 -1.96
N PRO A 134 -13.29 12.97 -1.33
CA PRO A 134 -14.70 13.14 -0.99
C PRO A 134 -15.59 13.22 -2.22
N TRP A 135 -16.85 12.78 -2.10
CA TRP A 135 -17.84 12.80 -3.18
C TRP A 135 -18.01 14.17 -3.85
N SER A 136 -18.06 15.24 -3.06
CA SER A 136 -18.17 16.61 -3.58
C SER A 136 -16.96 16.98 -4.46
N GLU A 137 -15.75 16.66 -3.99
CA GLU A 137 -14.52 16.91 -4.75
C GLU A 137 -14.47 16.06 -6.02
N LEU A 138 -14.85 14.78 -5.94
CA LEU A 138 -14.90 13.89 -7.10
C LEU A 138 -15.87 14.43 -8.16
N ARG A 139 -17.08 14.84 -7.76
CA ARG A 139 -18.07 15.44 -8.67
C ARG A 139 -17.58 16.74 -9.31
N ASN A 140 -16.86 17.58 -8.57
CA ASN A 140 -16.28 18.79 -9.13
C ASN A 140 -15.26 18.47 -10.25
N LYS A 141 -14.45 17.42 -10.07
CA LYS A 141 -13.45 16.99 -11.06
C LYS A 141 -14.07 16.28 -12.26
N LEU A 142 -15.03 15.38 -12.04
CA LEU A 142 -15.61 14.54 -13.09
C LEU A 142 -16.79 15.22 -13.81
N GLY A 143 -17.42 16.23 -13.22
CA GLY A 143 -18.70 16.77 -13.69
C GLY A 143 -19.86 15.83 -13.38
N ASN A 144 -20.86 15.82 -14.26
CA ASN A 144 -21.91 14.81 -14.20
C ASN A 144 -21.38 13.50 -14.75
N PHE A 145 -21.61 12.41 -14.03
CA PHE A 145 -21.28 11.05 -14.45
C PHE A 145 -22.34 10.06 -13.94
N LYS A 146 -22.28 8.85 -14.47
CA LYS A 146 -23.04 7.70 -13.96
C LYS A 146 -22.13 6.72 -13.21
N LEU A 147 -22.72 5.92 -12.33
CA LEU A 147 -22.05 4.85 -11.60
C LEU A 147 -23.00 3.68 -11.34
N TYR A 148 -22.44 2.49 -11.12
CA TYR A 148 -23.22 1.36 -10.62
C TYR A 148 -23.63 1.58 -9.16
N GLY A 149 -24.77 0.99 -8.77
CA GLY A 149 -25.23 0.97 -7.38
C GLY A 149 -24.29 0.22 -6.43
N LEU A 150 -24.61 0.23 -5.14
CA LEU A 150 -23.78 -0.35 -4.08
C LEU A 150 -24.16 -1.81 -3.76
N GLY A 151 -23.36 -2.48 -2.92
CA GLY A 151 -23.71 -3.76 -2.31
C GLY A 151 -23.36 -5.02 -3.13
N TRP A 152 -22.51 -4.89 -4.15
CA TRP A 152 -22.01 -6.00 -4.96
C TRP A 152 -20.55 -5.75 -5.38
N ASP A 153 -19.90 -6.74 -5.98
CA ASP A 153 -18.46 -6.76 -6.24
C ASP A 153 -17.96 -5.71 -7.25
N TYR A 154 -18.83 -5.25 -8.15
CA TYR A 154 -18.59 -4.09 -9.04
C TYR A 154 -19.23 -2.79 -8.55
N GLY A 155 -19.85 -2.82 -7.37
CA GLY A 155 -20.61 -1.70 -6.85
C GLY A 155 -19.81 -0.41 -6.73
N GLY A 156 -20.50 0.71 -6.96
CA GLY A 156 -19.91 2.05 -6.91
C GLY A 156 -18.86 2.34 -7.99
N THR A 157 -18.69 1.48 -9.00
CA THR A 157 -17.79 1.76 -10.11
C THR A 157 -18.35 2.91 -10.96
N VAL A 158 -17.52 3.94 -11.13
CA VAL A 158 -17.83 5.13 -11.93
C VAL A 158 -17.66 4.82 -13.42
N LEU A 159 -18.68 5.17 -14.21
CA LEU A 159 -18.69 5.08 -15.66
C LEU A 159 -18.01 6.32 -16.26
N LEU A 160 -16.69 6.24 -16.43
CA LEU A 160 -15.87 7.38 -16.85
C LEU A 160 -16.21 7.89 -18.24
N GLU A 161 -16.75 7.06 -19.14
CA GLU A 161 -17.16 7.47 -20.48
C GLU A 161 -18.15 8.64 -20.48
N SER A 162 -18.94 8.77 -19.42
CA SER A 162 -19.92 9.84 -19.22
C SER A 162 -19.36 11.11 -18.57
N SER A 163 -18.08 11.10 -18.19
CA SER A 163 -17.45 12.14 -17.36
C SER A 163 -16.44 13.02 -18.14
N LYS A 164 -15.98 14.10 -17.50
CA LYS A 164 -14.85 14.94 -17.99
C LYS A 164 -13.52 14.19 -18.13
N LEU A 165 -13.41 12.98 -17.57
CA LEU A 165 -12.22 12.13 -17.62
C LEU A 165 -12.39 10.89 -18.50
N SER A 166 -13.31 10.93 -19.47
CA SER A 166 -13.55 9.84 -20.43
C SER A 166 -12.28 9.35 -21.16
N ARG A 167 -11.24 10.18 -21.31
CA ARG A 167 -9.91 9.77 -21.83
C ARG A 167 -9.23 8.64 -21.03
N TYR A 168 -9.65 8.42 -19.78
CA TYR A 168 -9.15 7.36 -18.91
C TYR A 168 -10.02 6.10 -18.93
N GLN A 169 -11.07 6.06 -19.77
CA GLN A 169 -11.84 4.85 -19.99
C GLN A 169 -10.94 3.68 -20.39
N GLY A 170 -11.12 2.53 -19.75
CA GLY A 170 -10.29 1.33 -19.94
C GLY A 170 -8.87 1.42 -19.37
N LYS A 171 -8.49 2.56 -18.75
CA LYS A 171 -7.16 2.80 -18.17
C LYS A 171 -7.20 3.01 -16.67
N LEU A 172 -8.33 3.47 -16.15
CA LEU A 172 -8.59 3.71 -14.74
C LEU A 172 -10.00 3.22 -14.39
N LEU A 173 -10.12 2.47 -13.31
CA LEU A 173 -11.39 2.28 -12.63
C LEU A 173 -11.37 3.09 -11.35
N VAL A 174 -12.43 3.87 -11.14
CA VAL A 174 -12.68 4.60 -9.90
C VAL A 174 -13.89 3.95 -9.25
N ARG A 175 -13.73 3.46 -8.03
CA ARG A 175 -14.86 2.98 -7.22
C ARG A 175 -15.07 3.91 -6.04
N VAL A 176 -16.33 4.20 -5.77
CA VAL A 176 -16.77 4.89 -4.58
C VAL A 176 -17.50 3.95 -3.66
N ASP A 177 -17.53 4.26 -2.38
CA ASP A 177 -18.34 3.55 -1.40
C ASP A 177 -18.88 4.53 -0.38
N ALA A 178 -19.94 4.11 0.31
CA ALA A 178 -20.55 4.83 1.40
C ALA A 178 -19.67 4.81 2.66
N ALA A 179 -20.00 5.66 3.62
CA ALA A 179 -19.46 5.53 4.96
C ALA A 179 -19.88 4.18 5.57
N THR A 180 -19.02 3.58 6.40
CA THR A 180 -19.20 2.22 6.95
C THR A 180 -20.55 1.98 7.63
N ASN A 181 -21.14 3.01 8.24
CA ASN A 181 -22.44 2.94 8.93
C ASN A 181 -23.59 3.59 8.15
N ALA A 182 -23.41 3.85 6.85
CA ALA A 182 -24.41 4.56 6.05
C ALA A 182 -25.69 3.74 5.85
N SER A 183 -25.59 2.41 5.70
CA SER A 183 -26.75 1.52 5.57
C SER A 183 -27.63 1.52 6.82
N GLU A 184 -27.03 1.60 8.00
CA GLU A 184 -27.73 1.66 9.29
C GLU A 184 -28.32 3.06 9.55
N ARG A 185 -27.55 4.12 9.26
CA ARG A 185 -27.96 5.51 9.52
C ARG A 185 -28.98 6.04 8.52
N TYR A 186 -28.88 5.61 7.26
CA TYR A 186 -29.69 6.11 6.15
C TYR A 186 -30.24 4.94 5.32
N PRO A 187 -31.00 4.01 5.91
CA PRO A 187 -31.40 2.76 5.25
C PRO A 187 -32.22 3.00 3.98
N LYS A 188 -33.06 4.04 3.96
CA LYS A 188 -33.88 4.38 2.79
C LYS A 188 -33.03 4.90 1.63
N ASP A 189 -32.09 5.80 1.92
CA ASP A 189 -31.19 6.35 0.90
C ASP A 189 -30.20 5.29 0.39
N TYR A 190 -29.70 4.43 1.28
CA TYR A 190 -28.84 3.32 0.90
C TYR A 190 -29.59 2.32 0.01
N GLN A 191 -30.81 1.92 0.41
CA GLN A 191 -31.65 1.01 -0.37
C GLN A 191 -32.00 1.55 -1.76
N ALA A 192 -32.19 2.86 -1.89
CA ALA A 192 -32.54 3.50 -3.17
C ALA A 192 -31.42 3.42 -4.22
N VAL A 193 -30.19 3.13 -3.80
CA VAL A 193 -29.00 3.08 -4.68
C VAL A 193 -28.25 1.75 -4.61
N LEU A 194 -28.89 0.72 -4.06
CA LEU A 194 -28.37 -0.64 -4.04
C LEU A 194 -28.57 -1.35 -5.39
N GLY A 195 -27.70 -2.34 -5.64
CA GLY A 195 -27.81 -3.24 -6.78
C GLY A 195 -26.94 -2.87 -7.98
N ASP A 196 -27.13 -3.61 -9.06
CA ASP A 196 -26.31 -3.57 -10.28
C ASP A 196 -26.78 -2.56 -11.34
N SER A 197 -27.86 -1.84 -11.04
CA SER A 197 -28.34 -0.75 -11.88
C SER A 197 -27.37 0.43 -11.93
N THR A 198 -27.54 1.25 -12.97
CA THR A 198 -26.76 2.48 -13.13
C THR A 198 -27.57 3.69 -12.65
N PHE A 199 -26.91 4.57 -11.90
CA PHE A 199 -27.51 5.75 -11.28
C PHE A 199 -26.78 7.02 -11.71
N SER A 200 -27.47 8.17 -11.63
CA SER A 200 -26.81 9.46 -11.82
C SER A 200 -26.01 9.84 -10.56
N SER A 201 -24.80 10.38 -10.73
CA SER A 201 -24.04 11.00 -9.64
C SER A 201 -24.74 12.20 -8.97
N SER A 202 -25.79 12.74 -9.60
CA SER A 202 -26.64 13.79 -9.04
C SER A 202 -27.83 13.28 -8.24
N ASP A 203 -28.01 11.96 -8.10
CA ASP A 203 -29.10 11.42 -7.30
C ASP A 203 -28.99 11.94 -5.84
N ARG A 204 -30.12 12.38 -5.30
CA ARG A 204 -30.20 12.94 -3.95
C ARG A 204 -29.83 11.93 -2.87
N HIS A 205 -30.05 10.64 -3.14
CA HIS A 205 -29.81 9.55 -2.19
C HIS A 205 -28.32 9.34 -1.89
N TRP A 206 -27.40 9.84 -2.72
CA TRP A 206 -25.96 9.79 -2.42
C TRP A 206 -25.53 10.72 -1.28
N LYS A 207 -26.21 11.86 -1.13
CA LYS A 207 -25.77 12.96 -0.25
C LYS A 207 -25.63 12.53 1.22
N PRO A 208 -26.59 11.84 1.85
CA PRO A 208 -26.45 11.43 3.25
C PRO A 208 -25.42 10.30 3.47
N LEU A 209 -25.08 9.52 2.43
CA LEU A 209 -24.29 8.29 2.59
C LEU A 209 -22.79 8.53 2.86
N GLY A 210 -22.31 9.77 2.83
CA GLY A 210 -20.91 10.09 3.11
C GLY A 210 -19.95 9.46 2.10
N MET A 211 -20.37 9.40 0.82
CA MET A 211 -19.64 8.77 -0.26
C MET A 211 -18.19 9.29 -0.40
N LYS A 212 -17.27 8.40 -0.73
CA LYS A 212 -15.86 8.72 -1.03
C LYS A 212 -15.25 7.70 -2.00
N VAL A 213 -14.16 8.06 -2.67
CA VAL A 213 -13.37 7.09 -3.44
C VAL A 213 -12.83 6.01 -2.49
N SER A 214 -13.24 4.77 -2.72
CA SER A 214 -12.81 3.60 -1.95
C SER A 214 -11.68 2.85 -2.63
N GLN A 215 -11.63 2.86 -3.96
CA GLN A 215 -10.63 2.13 -4.72
C GLN A 215 -10.27 2.84 -6.02
N LEU A 216 -8.99 2.75 -6.38
CA LEU A 216 -8.50 3.02 -7.73
C LEU A 216 -7.83 1.74 -8.26
N ILE A 217 -8.12 1.40 -9.51
CA ILE A 217 -7.46 0.32 -10.25
C ILE A 217 -6.90 0.93 -11.54
N VAL A 218 -5.59 0.85 -11.71
CA VAL A 218 -4.88 1.40 -12.86
C VAL A 218 -4.53 0.25 -13.79
N ILE A 219 -5.17 0.20 -14.95
CA ILE A 219 -4.92 -0.81 -15.96
C ILE A 219 -3.66 -0.42 -16.72
N LEU A 220 -2.66 -1.32 -16.77
CA LEU A 220 -1.39 -1.10 -17.45
C LEU A 220 -1.28 -1.94 -18.72
N ASN A 221 -1.81 -3.16 -18.67
CA ASN A 221 -1.96 -4.02 -19.82
C ASN A 221 -3.33 -4.69 -19.76
N PRO A 222 -4.30 -4.25 -20.58
CA PRO A 222 -5.58 -4.94 -20.67
C PRO A 222 -5.34 -6.37 -21.19
N ASN A 223 -6.09 -7.33 -20.64
CA ASN A 223 -6.15 -8.69 -21.15
C ASN A 223 -6.96 -8.75 -22.45
#